data_AF-A0A533XJL6-F1
#
_entry.id   AF-A0A533XJL6-F1
#
_cell.length_a   1.000
_cell.length_b   1.000
_cell.length_c   1.000
_cell.angle_alpha   90.00
_cell.angle_beta   90.00
_cell.angle_gamma   90.00
#
_symmetry.space_group_name_H-M   'P 1'
#
loop_
_entity.id
_entity.type
_entity.pdbx_description
1 polymer ?
#
loop_
_entity_poly.entity_id
_entity_poly.type
_entity_poly.pdbx_seq_one_letter_code
_entity_poly.pdbx_strand_id
1 'polypeptide(L)'
;MPPAALERCLVGLTASQWYELLNSKVFLWFDPERLNRQRRACSRFPQVVLRIASDRLLRRYAVHTALTPINTGNARRKAALRGTATFVPYSVWADSAWLSEAQALGTSPRPRSHQPVELTVTDSVPDVMDFVVSVQYLAPNEYLPLYSS
;
A
#
# COMPACT_ATOMS: atom_id res chain seq x y z
N MET A 1 13.16 -6.39 -4.25
CA MET A 1 12.74 -7.76 -4.66
C MET A 1 13.54 -8.14 -5.90
N PRO A 2 13.91 -9.42 -6.14
CA PRO A 2 14.59 -9.78 -7.39
C PRO A 2 13.65 -9.62 -8.61
N PRO A 3 14.09 -9.00 -9.73
CA PRO A 3 13.26 -8.80 -10.92
C PRO A 3 12.63 -10.07 -11.48
N ALA A 4 13.38 -11.17 -11.58
CA ALA A 4 12.89 -12.45 -12.10
C ALA A 4 11.72 -13.06 -11.29
N ALA A 5 11.60 -12.73 -9.99
CA ALA A 5 10.47 -13.17 -9.19
C ALA A 5 9.19 -12.39 -9.50
N LEU A 6 9.35 -11.15 -9.94
CA LEU A 6 8.28 -10.20 -10.24
C LEU A 6 7.72 -10.40 -11.65
N GLU A 7 8.58 -10.59 -12.65
CA GLU A 7 8.20 -10.73 -14.06
C GLU A 7 7.11 -11.79 -14.29
N ARG A 8 7.13 -12.89 -13.54
CA ARG A 8 6.13 -13.97 -13.62
C ARG A 8 4.71 -13.57 -13.23
N CYS A 9 4.52 -12.42 -12.60
CA CYS A 9 3.22 -11.95 -12.15
C CYS A 9 2.89 -10.54 -12.63
N LEU A 10 3.71 -9.94 -13.50
CA LEU A 10 3.41 -8.64 -14.08
C LEU A 10 2.45 -8.75 -15.27
N VAL A 11 1.49 -7.84 -15.31
CA VAL A 11 0.55 -7.66 -16.41
C VAL A 11 0.81 -6.29 -17.02
N GLY A 12 1.25 -6.26 -18.28
CA GLY A 12 1.44 -5.04 -19.07
C GLY A 12 2.60 -4.14 -18.64
N LEU A 13 3.51 -4.62 -17.78
CA LEU A 13 4.68 -3.86 -17.31
C LEU A 13 5.93 -4.74 -17.26
N THR A 14 7.10 -4.13 -17.44
CA THR A 14 8.39 -4.71 -17.09
C THR A 14 8.71 -4.53 -15.61
N ALA A 15 9.71 -5.25 -15.08
CA ALA A 15 10.14 -5.08 -13.70
C ALA A 15 10.65 -3.65 -13.41
N SER A 16 11.34 -3.00 -14.36
CA SER A 16 11.79 -1.60 -14.20
C SER A 16 10.61 -0.65 -14.06
N GLN A 17 9.64 -0.75 -14.97
CA GLN A 17 8.43 0.08 -14.94
C GLN A 17 7.60 -0.13 -13.67
N TRP A 18 7.57 -1.36 -13.15
CA TRP A 18 6.96 -1.62 -11.85
C TRP A 18 7.69 -0.91 -10.72
N TYR A 19 9.03 -0.94 -10.68
CA TYR A 19 9.79 -0.21 -9.67
C TYR A 19 9.63 1.30 -9.79
N GLU A 20 9.62 1.85 -11.00
CA GLU A 20 9.33 3.26 -11.25
C GLU A 20 7.93 3.64 -10.74
N LEU A 21 6.93 2.80 -10.99
CA LEU A 21 5.57 2.98 -10.48
C LEU A 21 5.49 2.90 -8.95
N LEU A 22 6.28 2.04 -8.30
CA LEU A 22 6.35 2.00 -6.84
C LEU A 22 7.05 3.25 -6.30
N ASN A 23 8.14 3.67 -6.91
CA ASN A 23 8.93 4.82 -6.45
C ASN A 23 8.22 6.17 -6.62
N SER A 24 7.19 6.24 -7.48
CA SER A 24 6.33 7.43 -7.61
C SER A 24 5.22 7.51 -6.57
N LYS A 25 5.27 6.72 -5.49
CA LYS A 25 4.18 6.63 -4.51
C LYS A 25 4.66 6.70 -3.08
N VAL A 26 3.87 7.39 -2.26
CA VAL A 26 3.93 7.32 -0.80
C VAL A 26 2.99 6.20 -0.32
N PHE A 27 3.48 5.28 0.50
CA PHE A 27 2.70 4.14 0.99
C PHE A 27 2.29 4.32 2.44
N LEU A 28 1.00 4.10 2.71
CA LEU A 28 0.40 4.07 4.03
C LEU A 28 -0.27 2.71 4.28
N TRP A 29 -0.29 2.29 5.54
CA TRP A 29 -0.82 1.00 5.97
C TRP A 29 -2.01 1.20 6.89
N PHE A 30 -3.09 0.46 6.68
CA PHE A 30 -4.28 0.49 7.56
C PHE A 30 -4.13 -0.39 8.80
N ASP A 31 -3.37 -1.47 8.69
CA ASP A 31 -3.25 -2.51 9.72
C ASP A 31 -1.88 -2.43 10.42
N PRO A 32 -1.83 -2.12 11.72
CA PRO A 32 -0.58 -2.02 12.47
C PRO A 32 0.18 -3.36 12.56
N GLU A 33 -0.51 -4.50 12.51
CA GLU A 33 0.17 -5.80 12.45
C GLU A 33 0.91 -5.97 11.14
N ARG A 34 0.31 -5.54 10.02
CA ARG A 34 0.97 -5.56 8.71
C ARG A 34 2.19 -4.66 8.68
N LEU A 35 2.08 -3.46 9.25
CA LEU A 35 3.21 -2.56 9.43
C LEU A 35 4.32 -3.26 10.23
N ASN A 36 3.99 -3.89 11.36
CA ASN A 36 4.97 -4.63 12.16
C ASN A 36 5.62 -5.80 11.40
N ARG A 37 4.87 -6.52 10.56
CA ARG A 37 5.44 -7.56 9.67
C ARG A 37 6.43 -6.97 8.66
N GLN A 38 6.13 -5.81 8.08
CA GLN A 38 7.05 -5.10 7.20
C GLN A 38 8.30 -4.63 7.96
N ARG A 39 8.11 -4.06 9.17
CA ARG A 39 9.20 -3.62 10.04
C ARG A 39 10.16 -4.74 10.41
N ARG A 40 9.69 -5.98 10.61
CA ARG A 40 10.56 -7.14 10.86
C ARG A 40 11.64 -7.30 9.79
N ALA A 41 11.33 -6.97 8.54
CA ALA A 41 12.32 -7.05 7.45
C ALA A 41 13.39 -5.95 7.51
N CYS A 42 13.15 -4.88 8.28
CA CYS A 42 14.03 -3.71 8.43
C CYS A 42 14.36 -3.42 9.90
N SER A 43 14.23 -4.41 10.80
CA SER A 43 14.19 -4.20 12.26
C SER A 43 15.49 -3.69 12.88
N ARG A 44 16.59 -3.75 12.11
CA ARG A 44 17.91 -3.27 12.52
C ARG A 44 17.99 -1.74 12.63
N PHE A 45 17.07 -1.00 12.00
CA PHE A 45 17.12 0.46 11.96
C PHE A 45 16.03 1.09 12.85
N PRO A 46 16.35 2.17 13.59
CA PRO A 46 15.32 2.96 14.26
C PRO A 46 14.40 3.58 13.20
N GLN A 47 13.12 3.75 13.56
CA GLN A 47 12.10 4.24 12.63
C GLN A 47 11.07 5.08 13.37
N VAL A 48 10.55 6.10 12.68
CA VAL A 48 9.43 6.91 13.16
C VAL A 48 8.15 6.41 12.52
N VAL A 49 7.14 6.13 13.33
CA VAL A 49 5.79 5.80 12.85
C VAL A 49 4.90 7.02 13.03
N LEU A 50 4.39 7.52 11.91
CA LEU A 50 3.38 8.56 11.87
C LEU A 50 2.00 7.90 11.75
N ARG A 51 1.11 8.15 12.71
CA ARG A 51 -0.30 7.78 12.56
C ARG A 51 -1.02 8.95 11.92
N ILE A 52 -1.73 8.67 10.84
CA ILE A 52 -2.36 9.69 9.98
C ILE A 52 -3.88 9.61 10.11
N ALA A 53 -4.54 10.76 10.23
CA ALA A 53 -5.99 10.90 10.09
C ALA A 53 -6.38 10.69 8.63
N SER A 54 -6.81 9.46 8.28
CA SER A 54 -7.10 9.07 6.90
C SER A 54 -8.24 9.88 6.29
N ASP A 55 -9.24 10.28 7.08
CA ASP A 55 -10.35 11.12 6.64
C ASP A 55 -9.87 12.50 6.17
N ARG A 56 -8.94 13.14 6.91
CA ARG A 56 -8.36 14.44 6.54
C ARG A 56 -7.45 14.32 5.32
N LEU A 57 -6.62 13.26 5.28
CA LEU A 57 -5.76 12.98 4.14
C LEU A 57 -6.61 12.78 2.86
N LEU A 58 -7.66 11.97 2.93
CA LEU A 58 -8.52 11.69 1.78
C LEU A 58 -9.29 12.93 1.32
N ARG A 59 -9.77 13.80 2.23
CA ARG A 59 -10.38 15.08 1.84
C ARG A 59 -9.48 15.95 0.98
N ARG A 60 -8.15 15.89 1.21
CA ARG A 60 -7.14 16.67 0.49
C ARG A 60 -6.61 15.96 -0.76
N TYR A 61 -6.37 14.65 -0.66
CA TYR A 61 -5.62 13.87 -1.65
C TYR A 61 -6.43 12.79 -2.38
N ALA A 62 -7.77 12.76 -2.25
CA ALA A 62 -8.63 11.73 -2.87
C ALA A 62 -8.32 11.46 -4.35
N VAL A 63 -8.13 12.51 -5.16
CA VAL A 63 -7.86 12.39 -6.60
C VAL A 63 -6.50 11.75 -6.90
N HIS A 64 -5.53 11.92 -6.01
CA HIS A 64 -4.18 11.35 -6.14
C HIS A 64 -4.02 10.01 -5.41
N THR A 65 -5.08 9.57 -4.73
CA THR A 65 -5.06 8.38 -3.89
C THR A 65 -5.49 7.14 -4.67
N ALA A 66 -4.73 6.07 -4.50
CA ALA A 66 -5.10 4.73 -4.93
C ALA A 66 -5.02 3.74 -3.77
N LEU A 67 -5.80 2.67 -3.87
CA LEU A 67 -5.86 1.57 -2.92
C LEU A 67 -5.35 0.29 -3.58
N THR A 68 -4.68 -0.55 -2.80
CA THR A 68 -4.16 -1.84 -3.27
C THR A 68 -4.70 -2.98 -2.41
N PRO A 69 -5.03 -4.15 -2.99
CA PRO A 69 -5.52 -5.31 -2.24
C PRO A 69 -4.39 -6.21 -1.72
N ILE A 70 -3.13 -5.86 -1.99
CA ILE A 70 -1.95 -6.68 -1.70
C ILE A 70 -0.79 -5.81 -1.22
N ASN A 71 0.22 -6.42 -0.59
CA ASN A 71 1.52 -5.76 -0.41
C ASN A 71 2.22 -5.68 -1.77
N THR A 72 2.26 -4.48 -2.35
CA THR A 72 2.82 -4.27 -3.70
C THR A 72 4.34 -4.46 -3.76
N GLY A 73 5.03 -4.24 -2.64
CA GLY A 73 6.48 -4.43 -2.50
C GLY A 73 6.95 -5.90 -2.41
N ASN A 74 6.04 -6.88 -2.32
CA ASN A 74 6.38 -8.28 -2.12
C ASN A 74 5.66 -9.25 -3.07
N ALA A 75 6.43 -10.09 -3.76
CA ALA A 75 5.94 -11.17 -4.65
C ALA A 75 6.60 -12.52 -4.35
N ARG A 76 7.17 -12.73 -3.15
CA ARG A 76 7.97 -13.94 -2.87
C ARG A 76 7.17 -15.24 -2.71
N ARG A 77 5.90 -15.17 -2.26
CA ARG A 77 5.05 -16.36 -2.02
C ARG A 77 3.68 -16.14 -2.65
N LYS A 78 3.20 -17.11 -3.43
CA LYS A 78 1.90 -17.08 -4.14
C LYS A 78 1.63 -15.69 -4.74
N ALA A 79 2.53 -15.28 -5.64
CA ALA A 79 2.52 -13.93 -6.20
C ALA A 79 1.20 -13.68 -6.92
N ALA A 80 0.38 -12.78 -6.38
CA ALA A 80 -0.77 -12.25 -7.08
C ALA A 80 -0.33 -11.55 -8.37
N LEU A 81 -1.14 -11.68 -9.44
CA LEU A 81 -0.99 -10.86 -10.63
C LEU A 81 -1.02 -9.39 -10.24
N ARG A 82 -0.18 -8.59 -10.90
CA ARG A 82 -0.06 -7.17 -10.62
C ARG A 82 0.33 -6.38 -11.86
N GLY A 83 -0.07 -5.13 -11.89
CA GLY A 83 0.21 -4.19 -12.96
C GLY A 83 -0.29 -2.81 -12.55
N THR A 84 -0.37 -1.87 -13.49
CA THR A 84 -0.90 -0.53 -13.19
C THR A 84 -2.28 -0.60 -12.51
N ALA A 85 -3.13 -1.53 -12.94
CA ALA A 85 -4.47 -1.75 -12.38
C ALA A 85 -4.51 -2.24 -10.93
N THR A 86 -3.37 -2.68 -10.36
CA THR A 86 -3.27 -2.99 -8.92
C THR A 86 -3.52 -1.76 -8.05
N PHE A 87 -3.26 -0.56 -8.58
CA PHE A 87 -3.52 0.71 -7.92
C PHE A 87 -4.90 1.23 -8.36
N VAL A 88 -5.95 0.83 -7.64
CA VAL A 88 -7.31 1.27 -7.94
C VAL A 88 -7.51 2.68 -7.41
N PRO A 89 -7.84 3.68 -8.25
CA PRO A 89 -8.13 5.03 -7.76
C PRO A 89 -9.21 5.00 -6.67
N TYR A 90 -9.06 5.83 -5.64
CA TYR A 90 -9.95 5.82 -4.48
C TYR A 90 -11.43 5.97 -4.85
N SER A 91 -11.74 6.86 -5.80
CA SER A 91 -13.11 7.08 -6.30
C SER A 91 -13.69 5.84 -6.99
N VAL A 92 -12.88 5.13 -7.80
CA VAL A 92 -13.28 3.90 -8.49
C VAL A 92 -13.50 2.77 -7.50
N TRP A 93 -12.64 2.67 -6.48
CA TRP A 93 -12.78 1.68 -5.42
C TRP A 93 -14.01 1.94 -4.55
N ALA A 94 -14.31 3.20 -4.23
CA ALA A 94 -15.49 3.56 -3.45
C ALA A 94 -16.80 3.13 -4.14
N ASP A 95 -16.84 3.22 -5.48
CA ASP A 95 -17.99 2.80 -6.29
C ASP A 95 -18.07 1.27 -6.45
N SER A 96 -17.01 0.67 -6.99
CA SER A 96 -17.02 -0.69 -7.53
C SER A 96 -16.12 -1.68 -6.78
N ALA A 97 -15.51 -1.25 -5.67
CA ALA A 97 -14.50 -2.00 -4.93
C ALA A 97 -13.37 -2.51 -5.86
N TRP A 98 -13.14 -3.83 -5.89
CA TRP A 98 -12.04 -4.44 -6.65
C TRP A 98 -12.42 -4.88 -8.06
N LEU A 99 -13.62 -4.54 -8.55
CA LEU A 99 -14.09 -5.01 -9.85
C LEU A 99 -13.18 -4.54 -10.99
N SER A 100 -12.78 -3.26 -10.98
CA SER A 100 -11.91 -2.69 -12.03
C SER A 100 -10.54 -3.35 -12.06
N GLU A 101 -9.95 -3.65 -10.90
CA GLU A 101 -8.67 -4.37 -10.79
C GLU A 101 -8.79 -5.77 -11.36
N ALA A 102 -9.83 -6.49 -10.95
CA ALA A 102 -10.04 -7.87 -11.36
C ALA A 102 -10.24 -8.00 -12.87
N GLN A 103 -11.05 -7.13 -13.47
CA GLN A 103 -11.26 -7.07 -14.91
C GLN A 103 -9.97 -6.78 -15.67
N ALA A 104 -9.22 -5.77 -15.25
CA ALA A 104 -7.99 -5.36 -15.93
C ALA A 104 -6.84 -6.38 -15.79
N LEU A 105 -6.79 -7.12 -14.68
CA LEU A 105 -5.78 -8.16 -14.45
C LEU A 105 -6.23 -9.56 -14.91
N GLY A 106 -7.47 -9.71 -15.39
CA GLY A 106 -8.02 -11.01 -15.80
C GLY A 106 -8.18 -12.00 -14.64
N THR A 107 -8.57 -11.51 -13.46
CA THR A 107 -8.77 -12.32 -12.24
C THR A 107 -10.23 -12.30 -11.78
N SER A 108 -10.57 -13.19 -10.85
CA SER A 108 -11.90 -13.16 -10.21
C SER A 108 -11.99 -11.98 -9.23
N PRO A 109 -13.11 -11.25 -9.22
CA PRO A 109 -13.29 -10.10 -8.33
C PRO A 109 -13.24 -10.53 -6.86
N ARG A 110 -12.52 -9.74 -6.07
CA ARG A 110 -12.49 -9.90 -4.61
C ARG A 110 -13.84 -9.51 -4.03
N PRO A 111 -14.28 -10.15 -2.93
CA PRO A 111 -15.52 -9.74 -2.26
C PRO A 111 -15.40 -8.29 -1.78
N ARG A 112 -16.52 -7.56 -1.73
CA ARG A 112 -16.55 -6.16 -1.24
C ARG A 112 -16.05 -6.02 0.20
N SER A 113 -16.10 -7.09 1.00
CA SER A 113 -15.56 -7.14 2.37
C SER A 113 -14.03 -7.20 2.43
N HIS A 114 -13.34 -7.47 1.32
CA HIS A 114 -11.89 -7.47 1.26
C HIS A 114 -11.38 -6.03 1.45
N GLN A 115 -10.87 -5.73 2.63
CA GLN A 115 -10.36 -4.39 2.96
C GLN A 115 -9.04 -4.07 2.22
N PRO A 116 -8.81 -2.80 1.85
CA PRO A 116 -7.53 -2.38 1.30
C PRO A 116 -6.36 -2.76 2.21
N VAL A 117 -5.26 -3.18 1.61
CA VAL A 117 -4.02 -3.52 2.32
C VAL A 117 -3.13 -2.28 2.46
N GLU A 118 -2.99 -1.53 1.38
CA GLU A 118 -2.20 -0.29 1.34
C GLU A 118 -3.06 0.84 0.75
N LEU A 119 -2.80 2.05 1.24
CA LEU A 119 -3.22 3.30 0.62
C LEU A 119 -1.96 3.96 0.04
N THR A 120 -2.07 4.49 -1.17
CA THR A 120 -0.97 5.21 -1.80
C THR A 120 -1.39 6.59 -2.26
N VAL A 121 -0.50 7.56 -2.08
CA VAL A 121 -0.62 8.88 -2.70
C VAL A 121 0.47 9.01 -3.75
N THR A 122 0.10 9.45 -4.94
CA THR A 122 1.07 9.67 -6.04
C THR A 122 1.97 10.88 -5.74
N ASP A 123 3.23 10.77 -6.13
CA ASP A 123 4.32 11.73 -5.94
C ASP A 123 4.73 11.97 -4.49
N SER A 124 4.00 12.83 -3.76
CA SER A 124 4.40 13.25 -2.40
C SER A 124 3.23 13.78 -1.57
N VAL A 125 3.42 13.81 -0.25
CA VAL A 125 2.54 14.47 0.73
C VAL A 125 3.36 15.50 1.51
N PRO A 126 3.68 16.67 0.92
CA PRO A 126 4.59 17.65 1.51
C PRO A 126 4.08 18.24 2.83
N ASP A 127 2.76 18.28 3.03
CA ASP A 127 2.05 18.76 4.20
C ASP A 127 1.62 17.63 5.15
N VAL A 128 2.32 16.47 5.12
CA VAL A 128 1.91 15.27 5.88
C VAL A 128 1.63 15.53 7.36
N MET A 129 2.32 16.51 7.94
CA MET A 129 2.18 16.89 9.35
C MET A 129 0.78 17.41 9.71
N ASP A 130 0.02 17.97 8.78
CA ASP A 130 -1.36 18.44 8.99
C ASP A 130 -2.33 17.27 9.31
N PHE A 131 -1.92 16.06 8.93
CA PHE A 131 -2.72 14.85 9.10
C PHE A 131 -2.20 13.95 10.24
N VAL A 132 -1.05 14.25 10.85
CA VAL A 132 -0.48 13.42 11.92
C VAL A 132 -1.32 13.56 13.19
N VAL A 133 -1.75 12.42 13.74
CA VAL A 133 -2.46 12.34 15.03
C VAL A 133 -1.62 11.76 16.16
N SER A 134 -0.52 11.09 15.85
CA SER A 134 0.47 10.66 16.83
C SER A 134 1.79 10.31 16.15
N VAL A 135 2.89 10.54 16.86
CA VAL A 135 4.25 10.16 16.45
C VAL A 135 4.79 9.14 17.45
N GLN A 136 5.35 8.05 16.96
CA GLN A 136 5.97 7.01 17.77
C GLN A 136 7.38 6.74 17.25
N TYR A 137 8.37 6.94 18.12
CA TYR A 137 9.75 6.55 17.85
C TYR A 137 9.92 5.11 18.28
N LEU A 138 10.36 4.26 17.36
CA LEU A 138 10.58 2.85 17.63
C LEU A 138 12.07 2.54 17.45
N ALA A 139 12.69 2.08 18.54
CA ALA A 139 14.06 1.61 18.54
C ALA A 139 14.20 0.33 17.68
N PRO A 140 15.44 -0.12 17.38
CA PRO A 140 15.66 -1.39 16.72
C PRO A 140 14.95 -2.53 17.45
N ASN A 141 14.28 -3.39 16.68
CA ASN A 141 13.45 -4.52 17.17
C ASN A 141 12.22 -4.15 18.01
N GLU A 142 11.86 -2.86 18.14
CA GLU A 142 10.58 -2.46 18.70
C GLU A 142 9.45 -2.46 17.65
N TYR A 143 8.26 -2.82 18.12
CA TYR A 143 7.05 -2.92 17.32
C TYR A 143 6.00 -1.95 17.84
N LEU A 144 5.14 -1.49 16.92
CA LEU A 144 3.98 -0.69 17.29
C LEU A 144 3.07 -1.53 18.21
N PRO A 145 2.67 -1.02 19.38
CA PRO A 145 1.72 -1.72 20.22
C PRO A 145 0.41 -1.94 19.46
N LEU A 146 -0.11 -3.17 19.53
CA LEU A 146 -1.42 -3.51 18.99
C LEU A 146 -2.44 -3.10 20.04
N TYR A 147 -3.21 -2.05 19.76
CA TYR A 147 -4.35 -1.70 20.61
C TYR A 147 -5.47 -2.68 20.29
N SER A 148 -5.96 -3.39 21.31
CA SER A 148 -7.25 -4.10 21.21
C SER A 148 -8.32 -3.06 20.95
N SER A 149 -9.01 -3.19 19.81
CA SER A 149 -10.19 -2.39 19.47
C SER A 149 -11.35 -2.78 20.38
#